data_AF-A0A7Y5QNP2-F1
#
_entry.id   AF-A0A7Y5QNP2-F1
#
_cell.length_a   1.000
_cell.length_b   1.000
_cell.length_c   1.000
_cell.angle_alpha   90.00
_cell.angle_beta   90.00
_cell.angle_gamma   90.00
#
_symmetry.space_group_name_H-M   'P 1'
#
loop_
_entity.id
_entity.type
_entity.pdbx_description
1 polymer ?
#
loop_
_entity_poly.entity_id
_entity_poly.type
_entity_poly.pdbx_seq_one_letter_code
_entity_poly.pdbx_strand_id
1 'polypeptide(L)'
;MQRPLRIYFVGAHSTGKTTLARWVRDTYGLPMISEVARGVLAEMEEQLDSMRSRLEIVDRYQAEVFERQISAEAAHVGSFVSDRAFCNLAYAAQHARVLNKLATDPRLAAYMESVKDGLVFFLRPHRELLCEDGVRAGVAWEEVLRIDGMVKLMLELFGIPYIPVDCLPMQERVRLLERVFSLAGLEPDSKDELVPAPRATIRRVDGPQSPSAGIVPGVSGHPRVGNGKAAGNGSGVRPEPVR
;
A
#
# COMPACT_ATOMS: atom_id res chain seq x y z
N MET A 1 13.87 -28.43 -2.64
CA MET A 1 12.81 -27.69 -3.36
C MET A 1 12.51 -26.44 -2.55
N GLN A 2 12.53 -25.27 -3.17
CA GLN A 2 12.17 -24.01 -2.50
C GLN A 2 10.67 -24.06 -2.18
N ARG A 3 10.28 -23.79 -0.93
CA ARG A 3 8.86 -23.79 -0.54
C ARG A 3 8.12 -22.66 -1.31
N PRO A 4 6.84 -22.86 -1.67
CA PRO A 4 6.06 -21.81 -2.32
C PRO A 4 6.01 -20.53 -1.47
N LEU A 5 6.23 -19.37 -2.08
CA LEU A 5 6.25 -18.09 -1.39
C LEU A 5 4.82 -17.53 -1.29
N ARG A 6 4.34 -17.37 -0.06
CA ARG A 6 3.02 -16.82 0.23
C ARG A 6 3.18 -15.40 0.78
N ILE A 7 2.54 -14.43 0.15
CA ILE A 7 2.66 -13.02 0.52
C ILE A 7 1.29 -12.52 0.99
N TYR A 8 1.24 -11.93 2.18
CA TYR A 8 0.01 -11.46 2.79
C TYR A 8 0.06 -9.97 3.06
N PHE A 9 -0.99 -9.25 2.68
CA PHE A 9 -1.19 -7.87 3.07
C PHE A 9 -2.31 -7.78 4.10
N VAL A 10 -1.96 -7.43 5.34
CA VAL A 10 -2.90 -7.34 6.48
C VAL A 10 -3.05 -5.91 6.98
N GLY A 11 -4.18 -5.62 7.61
CA GLY A 11 -4.48 -4.30 8.20
C GLY A 11 -5.93 -3.87 8.02
N ALA A 12 -6.25 -2.70 8.58
CA ALA A 12 -7.57 -2.08 8.48
C ALA A 12 -7.94 -1.76 7.02
N HIS A 13 -9.20 -1.39 6.75
CA HIS A 13 -9.60 -0.96 5.42
C HIS A 13 -8.96 0.40 5.06
N SER A 14 -8.94 0.74 3.77
CA SER A 14 -8.38 2.00 3.25
C SER A 14 -6.88 2.24 3.55
N THR A 15 -6.09 1.17 3.70
CA THR A 15 -4.64 1.27 3.93
C THR A 15 -3.76 0.99 2.70
N GLY A 16 -4.36 0.76 1.52
CA GLY A 16 -3.62 0.49 0.27
C GLY A 16 -3.24 -0.97 0.01
N LYS A 17 -3.75 -1.93 0.79
CA LYS A 17 -3.46 -3.38 0.65
C LYS A 17 -3.73 -3.90 -0.76
N THR A 18 -4.95 -3.69 -1.27
CA THR A 18 -5.33 -4.11 -2.63
C THR A 18 -4.41 -3.53 -3.70
N THR A 19 -3.99 -2.27 -3.53
CA THR A 19 -3.09 -1.61 -4.47
C THR A 19 -1.71 -2.27 -4.48
N LEU A 20 -1.13 -2.55 -3.29
CA LEU A 20 0.14 -3.27 -3.20
C LEU A 20 0.01 -4.72 -3.68
N ALA A 21 -1.06 -5.42 -3.34
CA ALA A 21 -1.28 -6.80 -3.77
C ALA A 21 -1.35 -6.91 -5.30
N ARG A 22 -2.06 -5.98 -5.97
CA ARG A 22 -2.08 -5.89 -7.44
C ARG A 22 -0.71 -5.56 -8.02
N TRP A 23 -0.01 -4.60 -7.42
CA TRP A 23 1.35 -4.26 -7.86
C TRP A 23 2.29 -5.48 -7.77
N VAL A 24 2.24 -6.26 -6.69
CA VAL A 24 3.02 -7.50 -6.55
C VAL A 24 2.62 -8.54 -7.59
N ARG A 25 1.31 -8.77 -7.78
CA ARG A 25 0.79 -9.68 -8.81
C ARG A 25 1.35 -9.33 -10.19
N ASP A 26 1.29 -8.06 -10.55
CA ASP A 26 1.65 -7.58 -11.89
C ASP A 26 3.18 -7.57 -12.09
N THR A 27 3.94 -7.20 -11.05
CA THR A 27 5.40 -7.06 -11.11
C THR A 27 6.13 -8.40 -11.00
N TYR A 28 5.60 -9.34 -10.22
CA TYR A 28 6.24 -10.63 -9.94
C TYR A 28 5.52 -11.82 -10.57
N GLY A 29 4.47 -11.57 -11.35
CA GLY A 29 3.71 -12.62 -12.06
C GLY A 29 3.01 -13.62 -11.13
N LEU A 30 2.75 -13.26 -9.87
CA LEU A 30 2.17 -14.16 -8.87
C LEU A 30 0.63 -14.19 -8.98
N PRO A 31 -0.02 -15.36 -8.84
CA PRO A 31 -1.46 -15.45 -8.64
C PRO A 31 -1.91 -14.60 -7.44
N MET A 32 -3.04 -13.92 -7.58
CA MET A 32 -3.60 -13.07 -6.53
C MET A 32 -4.92 -13.62 -6.00
N ILE A 33 -5.00 -13.83 -4.70
CA ILE A 33 -6.25 -14.03 -3.99
C ILE A 33 -6.81 -12.64 -3.67
N SER A 34 -7.85 -12.24 -4.39
CA SER A 34 -8.51 -10.95 -4.18
C SER A 34 -9.34 -10.93 -2.89
N GLU A 35 -9.67 -9.74 -2.39
CA GLU A 35 -10.50 -9.53 -1.20
C GLU A 35 -11.83 -10.32 -1.26
N VAL A 36 -11.89 -11.43 -0.50
CA VAL A 36 -13.04 -12.35 -0.44
C VAL A 36 -14.31 -11.65 0.05
N ALA A 37 -14.16 -10.71 0.99
CA ALA A 37 -15.25 -9.90 1.54
C ALA A 37 -16.12 -9.23 0.47
N ARG A 38 -15.51 -8.69 -0.60
CA ARG A 38 -16.28 -8.06 -1.69
C ARG A 38 -17.11 -9.07 -2.48
N GLY A 39 -16.58 -10.27 -2.71
CA GLY A 39 -17.31 -11.34 -3.39
C GLY A 39 -18.51 -11.81 -2.58
N VAL A 40 -18.31 -12.06 -1.28
CA VAL A 40 -19.40 -12.45 -0.36
C VAL A 40 -20.50 -11.37 -0.33
N LEU A 41 -20.11 -10.10 -0.21
CA LEU A 41 -21.08 -9.00 -0.15
C LEU A 41 -21.92 -8.91 -1.44
N ALA A 42 -21.29 -9.09 -2.60
CA ALA A 42 -21.95 -9.06 -3.90
C ALA A 42 -22.94 -10.23 -4.06
N GLU A 43 -22.54 -11.44 -3.66
CA GLU A 43 -23.42 -12.63 -3.71
C GLU A 43 -24.59 -12.57 -2.74
N MET A 44 -24.41 -11.92 -1.60
CA MET A 44 -25.50 -11.68 -0.64
C MET A 44 -26.47 -10.58 -1.10
N GLU A 45 -26.15 -9.86 -2.18
CA GLU A 45 -26.89 -8.67 -2.66
C GLU A 45 -27.05 -7.59 -1.56
N GLU A 46 -26.04 -7.43 -0.71
CA GLU A 46 -26.08 -6.54 0.46
C GLU A 46 -25.19 -5.30 0.31
N GLN A 47 -25.44 -4.30 1.16
CA GLN A 47 -24.60 -3.12 1.31
C GLN A 47 -24.12 -3.00 2.76
N LEU A 48 -22.88 -2.55 2.98
CA LEU A 48 -22.32 -2.49 4.34
C LEU A 48 -23.18 -1.64 5.28
N ASP A 49 -23.70 -0.51 4.80
CA ASP A 49 -24.54 0.39 5.61
C ASP A 49 -25.91 -0.21 5.91
N SER A 50 -26.49 -1.03 5.02
CA SER A 50 -27.76 -1.71 5.28
C SER A 50 -27.63 -2.87 6.28
N MET A 51 -26.43 -3.40 6.47
CA MET A 51 -26.18 -4.51 7.39
C MET A 51 -25.97 -4.06 8.85
N ARG A 52 -25.56 -2.80 9.10
CA ARG A 52 -25.18 -2.31 10.44
C ARG A 52 -26.24 -2.54 11.53
N SER A 53 -27.52 -2.53 11.18
CA SER A 53 -28.65 -2.76 12.10
C SER A 53 -29.17 -4.19 12.12
N ARG A 54 -28.69 -5.07 11.23
CA ARG A 54 -29.17 -6.46 11.06
C ARG A 54 -28.08 -7.45 11.45
N LEU A 55 -27.93 -7.67 12.76
CA LEU A 55 -26.85 -8.48 13.33
C LEU A 55 -26.78 -9.91 12.76
N GLU A 56 -27.90 -10.55 12.48
CA GLU A 56 -27.91 -11.91 11.90
C GLU A 56 -27.25 -11.97 10.53
N ILE A 57 -27.40 -10.91 9.73
CA ILE A 57 -26.82 -10.82 8.39
C ILE A 57 -25.33 -10.51 8.49
N VAL A 58 -24.93 -9.65 9.43
CA VAL A 58 -23.51 -9.39 9.71
C VAL A 58 -22.81 -10.66 10.22
N ASP A 59 -23.47 -11.42 11.10
CA ASP A 59 -22.96 -12.69 11.61
C ASP A 59 -22.74 -13.71 10.49
N ARG A 60 -23.72 -13.87 9.59
CA ARG A 60 -23.59 -14.73 8.40
C ARG A 60 -22.46 -14.25 7.49
N TYR A 61 -22.43 -12.96 7.18
CA TYR A 61 -21.41 -12.36 6.33
C TYR A 61 -20.00 -12.63 6.86
N GLN A 62 -19.72 -12.36 8.14
CA GLN A 62 -18.38 -12.56 8.71
C GLN A 62 -17.98 -14.04 8.75
N ALA A 63 -18.94 -14.95 8.99
CA ALA A 63 -18.70 -16.38 8.94
C ALA A 63 -18.39 -16.87 7.51
N GLU A 64 -19.11 -16.38 6.50
CA GLU A 64 -18.84 -16.72 5.09
C GLU A 64 -17.50 -16.17 4.62
N VAL A 65 -17.15 -14.94 4.98
CA VAL A 65 -15.83 -14.37 4.66
C VAL A 65 -14.71 -15.22 5.25
N PHE A 66 -14.87 -15.68 6.50
CA PHE A 66 -13.89 -16.56 7.14
C PHE A 66 -13.73 -17.88 6.38
N GLU A 67 -14.84 -18.57 6.12
CA GLU A 67 -14.85 -19.87 5.44
C GLU A 67 -14.19 -19.79 4.06
N ARG A 68 -14.56 -18.78 3.29
CA ARG A 68 -14.08 -18.61 1.92
C ARG A 68 -12.62 -18.14 1.88
N GLN A 69 -12.16 -17.35 2.84
CA GLN A 69 -10.76 -16.96 2.93
C GLN A 69 -9.87 -18.19 3.14
N ILE A 70 -10.19 -19.03 4.12
CA ILE A 70 -9.41 -20.26 4.40
C ILE A 70 -9.47 -21.21 3.20
N SER A 71 -10.65 -21.37 2.60
CA SER A 71 -10.83 -22.25 1.43
C SER A 71 -10.07 -21.77 0.20
N ALA A 72 -10.09 -20.46 -0.09
CA ALA A 72 -9.40 -19.88 -1.23
C ALA A 72 -7.87 -20.03 -1.12
N GLU A 73 -7.32 -19.83 0.08
CA GLU A 73 -5.90 -20.02 0.34
C GLU A 73 -5.50 -21.49 0.32
N ALA A 74 -6.30 -22.38 0.92
CA ALA A 74 -6.03 -23.82 0.90
C ALA A 74 -6.04 -24.42 -0.51
N ALA A 75 -6.85 -23.86 -1.43
CA ALA A 75 -6.90 -24.28 -2.83
C ALA A 75 -5.63 -23.88 -3.63
N HIS A 76 -4.81 -22.95 -3.13
CA HIS A 76 -3.59 -22.51 -3.79
C HIS A 76 -2.38 -23.33 -3.33
N VAL A 77 -1.92 -24.24 -4.19
CA VAL A 77 -0.75 -25.10 -3.93
C VAL A 77 0.59 -24.38 -4.15
N GLY A 78 0.60 -23.33 -4.99
CA GLY A 78 1.80 -22.58 -5.38
C GLY A 78 2.03 -21.28 -4.62
N SER A 79 2.99 -20.47 -5.10
CA SER A 79 3.21 -19.12 -4.60
C SER A 79 2.02 -18.22 -4.94
N PHE A 80 1.65 -17.31 -4.05
CA PHE A 80 0.56 -16.37 -4.28
C PHE A 80 0.73 -15.09 -3.45
N VAL A 81 -0.02 -14.06 -3.83
CA VAL A 81 -0.24 -12.85 -3.04
C VAL A 81 -1.70 -12.77 -2.61
N SER A 82 -1.97 -12.50 -1.33
CA SER A 82 -3.32 -12.39 -0.79
C SER A 82 -3.63 -10.97 -0.33
N ASP A 83 -4.69 -10.39 -0.87
CA ASP A 83 -5.27 -9.14 -0.42
C ASP A 83 -6.19 -9.39 0.77
N ARG A 84 -5.56 -9.40 1.95
CA ARG A 84 -6.03 -9.83 3.28
C ARG A 84 -5.71 -11.29 3.60
N ALA A 85 -5.65 -11.54 4.90
CA ALA A 85 -5.62 -12.86 5.52
C ALA A 85 -6.70 -12.87 6.62
N PHE A 86 -6.35 -13.24 7.85
CA PHE A 86 -7.24 -13.32 9.02
C PHE A 86 -7.87 -11.99 9.51
N CYS A 87 -7.70 -10.89 8.77
CA CYS A 87 -8.21 -9.57 9.16
C CYS A 87 -9.72 -9.55 9.41
N ASN A 88 -10.47 -10.45 8.78
CA ASN A 88 -11.91 -10.61 8.96
C ASN A 88 -12.28 -10.91 10.42
N LEU A 89 -11.41 -11.54 11.21
CA LEU A 89 -11.65 -11.76 12.64
C LEU A 89 -11.76 -10.44 13.41
N ALA A 90 -11.00 -9.40 13.03
CA ALA A 90 -11.10 -8.09 13.66
C ALA A 90 -12.46 -7.43 13.35
N TYR A 91 -12.99 -7.63 12.14
CA TYR A 91 -14.32 -7.15 11.78
C TYR A 91 -15.43 -7.96 12.47
N ALA A 92 -15.25 -9.28 12.62
CA ALA A 92 -16.16 -10.11 13.40
C ALA A 92 -16.20 -9.66 14.87
N ALA A 93 -15.06 -9.30 15.46
CA ALA A 93 -14.99 -8.75 16.81
C ALA A 93 -15.71 -7.39 16.95
N GLN A 94 -15.58 -6.54 15.93
CA GLN A 94 -16.08 -5.16 15.98
C GLN A 94 -17.58 -5.03 15.65
N HIS A 95 -18.10 -5.88 14.76
CA HIS A 95 -19.42 -5.71 14.16
C HIS A 95 -20.34 -6.94 14.29
N ALA A 96 -19.81 -8.10 14.70
CA ALA A 96 -20.56 -9.35 14.75
C ALA A 96 -20.52 -9.97 16.16
N ARG A 97 -21.25 -11.08 16.33
CA ARG A 97 -21.32 -11.88 17.56
C ARG A 97 -20.63 -13.24 17.41
N VAL A 98 -20.11 -13.54 16.22
CA VAL A 98 -19.59 -14.87 15.85
C VAL A 98 -18.11 -15.07 16.14
N LEU A 99 -17.39 -14.06 16.64
CA LEU A 99 -15.93 -14.15 16.85
C LEU A 99 -15.56 -15.39 17.68
N ASN A 100 -16.26 -15.66 18.77
CA ASN A 100 -15.95 -16.80 19.64
C ASN A 100 -15.99 -18.12 18.86
N LYS A 101 -17.01 -18.31 18.02
CA LYS A 101 -17.18 -19.50 17.18
C LYS A 101 -16.06 -19.61 16.13
N LEU A 102 -15.68 -18.49 15.51
CA LEU A 102 -14.59 -18.48 14.53
C LEU A 102 -13.22 -18.72 15.20
N ALA A 103 -13.01 -18.17 16.40
CA ALA A 103 -11.78 -18.28 17.16
C ALA A 103 -11.54 -19.69 17.72
N THR A 104 -12.61 -20.45 17.97
CA THR A 104 -12.53 -21.84 18.43
C THR A 104 -12.63 -22.87 17.31
N ASP A 105 -12.76 -22.43 16.04
CA ASP A 105 -12.74 -23.33 14.89
C ASP A 105 -11.35 -24.00 14.79
N PRO A 106 -11.25 -25.34 14.82
CA PRO A 106 -9.97 -26.05 14.74
C PRO A 106 -9.15 -25.70 13.49
N ARG A 107 -9.81 -25.30 12.40
CA ARG A 107 -9.16 -24.91 11.14
C ARG A 107 -8.39 -23.60 11.27
N LEU A 108 -8.78 -22.74 12.22
CA LEU A 108 -8.08 -21.48 12.47
C LEU A 108 -6.62 -21.71 12.85
N ALA A 109 -6.33 -22.71 13.68
CA ALA A 109 -4.96 -22.99 14.11
C ALA A 109 -4.06 -23.37 12.92
N ALA A 110 -4.53 -24.30 12.07
CA ALA A 110 -3.81 -24.70 10.86
C ALA A 110 -3.64 -23.54 9.88
N TYR A 111 -4.67 -22.70 9.75
CA TYR A 111 -4.62 -21.50 8.92
C TYR A 111 -3.58 -20.49 9.42
N MET A 112 -3.54 -20.19 10.73
CA MET A 112 -2.56 -19.26 11.30
C MET A 112 -1.12 -19.76 11.14
N GLU A 113 -0.87 -21.05 11.30
CA GLU A 113 0.45 -21.64 11.01
C GLU A 113 0.82 -21.50 9.52
N SER A 114 -0.14 -21.66 8.61
CA SER A 114 0.06 -21.41 7.17
C SER A 114 0.40 -19.95 6.85
N VAL A 115 -0.18 -19.00 7.58
CA VAL A 115 0.12 -17.56 7.42
C VAL A 115 1.51 -17.24 7.98
N LYS A 116 1.87 -17.84 9.12
CA LYS A 116 3.16 -17.68 9.80
C LYS A 116 4.36 -18.10 8.94
N ASP A 117 4.17 -19.10 8.08
CA ASP A 117 5.18 -19.57 7.13
C ASP A 117 5.37 -18.63 5.92
N GLY A 118 4.56 -17.57 5.77
CA GLY A 118 4.64 -16.61 4.66
C GLY A 118 5.25 -15.25 5.02
N LEU A 119 5.34 -14.37 4.02
CA LEU A 119 5.74 -12.97 4.19
C LEU A 119 4.51 -12.11 4.48
N VAL A 120 4.38 -11.63 5.71
CA VAL A 120 3.24 -10.81 6.14
C VAL A 120 3.64 -9.35 6.22
N PHE A 121 2.97 -8.50 5.44
CA PHE A 121 3.10 -7.05 5.49
C PHE A 121 1.91 -6.44 6.22
N PHE A 122 2.18 -5.74 7.32
CA PHE A 122 1.16 -5.08 8.12
C PHE A 122 1.09 -3.59 7.77
N LEU A 123 0.09 -3.21 6.98
CA LEU A 123 -0.09 -1.84 6.52
C LEU A 123 -0.80 -1.00 7.57
N ARG A 124 -0.09 0.00 8.07
CA ARG A 124 -0.62 0.94 9.06
C ARG A 124 -1.54 1.97 8.40
N PRO A 125 -2.59 2.42 9.12
CA PRO A 125 -3.52 3.39 8.59
C PRO A 125 -2.92 4.79 8.56
N HIS A 126 -3.30 5.54 7.53
CA HIS A 126 -3.02 6.96 7.37
C HIS A 126 -4.33 7.68 7.12
N ARG A 127 -4.51 8.85 7.75
CA ARG A 127 -5.75 9.64 7.60
C ARG A 127 -5.93 10.08 6.14
N GLU A 128 -4.83 10.33 5.46
CA GLU A 128 -4.77 10.79 4.07
C GLU A 128 -5.26 9.73 3.07
N LEU A 129 -5.24 8.45 3.44
CA LEU A 129 -5.76 7.35 2.61
C LEU A 129 -7.25 7.08 2.87
N LEU A 130 -7.82 7.71 3.89
CA LEU A 130 -9.24 7.63 4.19
C LEU A 130 -10.00 8.54 3.24
N CYS A 131 -10.35 8.00 2.07
CA CYS A 131 -11.19 8.69 1.11
C CYS A 131 -12.63 8.21 1.23
N GLU A 132 -13.58 9.14 1.18
CA GLU A 132 -15.00 8.80 1.01
C GLU A 132 -15.18 8.26 -0.41
N ASP A 133 -15.33 6.94 -0.55
CA ASP A 133 -15.49 6.27 -1.85
C ASP A 133 -16.92 6.38 -2.40
N GLY A 134 -17.73 7.33 -1.87
CA GLY A 134 -19.14 7.53 -2.24
C GLY A 134 -20.08 6.37 -1.88
N VAL A 135 -19.53 5.26 -1.37
CA VAL A 135 -20.27 4.06 -0.94
C VAL A 135 -20.30 3.96 0.59
N ARG A 136 -19.32 4.55 1.29
CA ARG A 136 -19.23 4.53 2.74
C ARG A 136 -19.47 5.93 3.29
N ALA A 137 -20.61 6.14 3.94
CA ALA A 137 -20.77 7.33 4.78
C ALA A 137 -19.70 7.29 5.89
N GLY A 138 -18.82 8.30 5.90
CA GLY A 138 -17.79 8.60 6.90
C GLY A 138 -17.33 7.41 7.75
N VAL A 139 -16.37 6.62 7.26
CA VAL A 139 -15.71 5.69 8.17
C VAL A 139 -15.02 6.51 9.26
N ALA A 140 -15.46 6.34 10.51
CA ALA A 140 -14.81 6.97 11.64
C ALA A 140 -13.35 6.51 11.73
N TRP A 141 -12.42 7.45 11.78
CA TRP A 141 -11.00 7.17 11.95
C TRP A 141 -10.73 6.28 13.18
N GLU A 142 -11.52 6.45 14.22
CA GLU A 142 -11.49 5.66 15.45
C GLU A 142 -11.82 4.19 15.20
N GLU A 143 -12.70 3.88 14.24
CA GLU A 143 -12.96 2.51 13.81
C GLU A 143 -11.74 1.90 13.12
N VAL A 144 -11.11 2.65 12.21
CA VAL A 144 -9.88 2.22 11.53
C VAL A 144 -8.78 1.88 12.54
N LEU A 145 -8.58 2.74 13.54
CA LEU A 145 -7.59 2.53 14.60
C LEU A 145 -7.93 1.31 15.48
N ARG A 146 -9.21 1.07 15.80
CA ARG A 146 -9.63 -0.12 16.55
C ARG A 146 -9.31 -1.40 15.77
N ILE A 147 -9.62 -1.43 14.47
CA ILE A 147 -9.31 -2.57 13.60
C ILE A 147 -7.80 -2.77 13.48
N ASP A 148 -7.02 -1.70 13.29
CA ASP A 148 -5.54 -1.76 13.25
C ASP A 148 -4.97 -2.38 14.54
N GLY A 149 -5.43 -1.91 15.70
CA GLY A 149 -5.04 -2.44 17.01
C GLY A 149 -5.40 -3.91 17.19
N MET A 150 -6.59 -4.33 16.75
CA MET A 150 -7.01 -5.74 16.80
C MET A 150 -6.19 -6.63 15.87
N VAL A 151 -5.85 -6.17 14.65
CA VAL A 151 -4.96 -6.92 13.75
C VAL A 151 -3.56 -7.05 14.36
N LYS A 152 -3.02 -5.97 14.94
CA LYS A 152 -1.75 -6.00 15.66
C LYS A 152 -1.79 -6.97 16.84
N LEU A 153 -2.86 -6.97 17.64
CA LEU A 153 -3.03 -7.94 18.72
C LEU A 153 -3.01 -9.38 18.19
N MET A 154 -3.71 -9.68 17.10
CA MET A 154 -3.73 -11.02 16.52
C MET A 154 -2.36 -11.46 15.98
N LEU A 155 -1.63 -10.55 15.33
CA LEU A 155 -0.25 -10.82 14.88
C LEU A 155 0.63 -11.28 16.06
N GLU A 156 0.54 -10.58 17.19
CA GLU A 156 1.28 -10.95 18.41
C GLU A 156 0.75 -12.22 19.07
N LEU A 157 -0.57 -12.35 19.19
CA LEU A 157 -1.23 -13.47 19.87
C LEU A 157 -0.91 -14.81 19.20
N PHE A 158 -0.86 -14.84 17.87
CA PHE A 158 -0.53 -16.03 17.09
C PHE A 158 0.97 -16.14 16.76
N GLY A 159 1.79 -15.19 17.18
CA GLY A 159 3.24 -15.18 16.92
C GLY A 159 3.58 -15.17 15.44
N ILE A 160 2.84 -14.40 14.65
CA ILE A 160 3.03 -14.26 13.19
C ILE A 160 4.11 -13.21 12.93
N PRO A 161 5.27 -13.57 12.34
CA PRO A 161 6.27 -12.60 11.92
C PRO A 161 5.69 -11.67 10.86
N TYR A 162 5.89 -10.36 11.03
CA TYR A 162 5.37 -9.39 10.09
C TYR A 162 6.31 -8.20 9.92
N ILE A 163 6.18 -7.53 8.78
CA ILE A 163 6.92 -6.31 8.43
C ILE A 163 5.91 -5.15 8.48
N PRO A 164 6.07 -4.18 9.40
CA PRO A 164 5.22 -3.00 9.40
C PRO A 164 5.49 -2.13 8.17
N VAL A 165 4.43 -1.63 7.56
CA VAL A 165 4.48 -0.66 6.46
C VAL A 165 3.72 0.58 6.91
N ASP A 166 4.46 1.57 7.40
CA ASP A 166 3.95 2.80 8.03
C ASP A 166 4.28 4.08 7.25
N CYS A 167 4.92 3.97 6.09
CA CYS A 167 5.15 5.10 5.21
C CYS A 167 3.90 5.38 4.36
N LEU A 168 3.54 6.65 4.17
CA LEU A 168 2.43 7.04 3.29
C LEU A 168 2.78 6.90 1.80
N PRO A 169 3.96 7.35 1.31
CA PRO A 169 4.25 7.37 -0.12
C PRO A 169 4.33 5.96 -0.72
N MET A 170 3.60 5.72 -1.80
CA MET A 170 3.61 4.43 -2.53
C MET A 170 5.03 4.03 -2.95
N GLN A 171 5.88 5.00 -3.32
CA GLN A 171 7.28 4.76 -3.69
C GLN A 171 8.07 4.06 -2.57
N GLU A 172 7.92 4.52 -1.33
CA GLU A 172 8.65 3.93 -0.20
C GLU A 172 8.12 2.55 0.15
N ARG A 173 6.80 2.36 0.07
CA ARG A 173 6.15 1.05 0.25
C ARG A 173 6.68 0.03 -0.77
N VAL A 174 6.74 0.43 -2.04
CA VAL A 174 7.27 -0.41 -3.13
C VAL A 174 8.74 -0.75 -2.89
N ARG A 175 9.59 0.24 -2.58
CA ARG A 175 11.02 0.00 -2.30
C ARG A 175 11.26 -0.96 -1.13
N LEU A 176 10.44 -0.86 -0.08
CA LEU A 176 10.48 -1.80 1.04
C LEU A 176 10.18 -3.22 0.56
N LEU A 177 9.09 -3.40 -0.18
CA LEU A 177 8.67 -4.69 -0.73
C LEU A 177 9.74 -5.28 -1.66
N GLU A 178 10.23 -4.50 -2.63
CA GLU A 178 11.31 -4.90 -3.55
C GLU A 178 12.52 -5.42 -2.78
N ARG A 179 12.94 -4.71 -1.73
CA ARG A 179 14.08 -5.11 -0.92
C ARG A 179 13.83 -6.43 -0.18
N VAL A 180 12.65 -6.58 0.41
CA VAL A 180 12.27 -7.81 1.12
C VAL A 180 12.19 -8.99 0.15
N PHE A 181 11.59 -8.80 -1.02
CA PHE A 181 11.46 -9.84 -2.04
C PHE A 181 12.80 -10.27 -2.61
N SER A 182 13.70 -9.32 -2.92
CA SER A 182 15.07 -9.63 -3.33
C SER A 182 15.81 -10.45 -2.27
N LEU A 183 15.68 -10.10 -0.98
CA LEU A 183 16.27 -10.88 0.13
C LEU A 183 15.63 -12.26 0.30
N ALA A 184 14.36 -12.41 -0.08
CA ALA A 184 13.65 -13.69 -0.11
C ALA A 184 13.91 -14.50 -1.39
N GLY A 185 14.70 -13.99 -2.34
CA GLY A 185 15.02 -14.64 -3.61
C GLY A 185 13.88 -14.60 -4.63
N LEU A 186 12.94 -13.66 -4.49
CA LEU A 186 11.89 -13.38 -5.46
C LEU A 186 12.33 -12.22 -6.37
N GLU A 187 12.51 -12.52 -7.65
CA GLU A 187 12.87 -11.55 -8.68
C GLU A 187 11.62 -11.11 -9.47
N PRO A 188 11.57 -9.84 -9.95
CA PRO A 188 10.48 -9.38 -10.81
C PRO A 188 10.33 -10.26 -12.06
N ASP A 189 9.10 -10.42 -12.53
CA ASP A 189 8.84 -10.99 -13.85
C ASP A 189 9.45 -10.03 -14.89
N SER A 190 10.30 -10.56 -15.77
CA SER A 190 11.18 -9.83 -16.71
C SER A 190 10.46 -8.98 -17.79
N LYS A 191 9.21 -8.61 -17.57
CA LYS A 191 8.37 -7.84 -18.51
C LYS A 191 8.70 -6.36 -18.56
N ASP A 192 9.45 -5.82 -17.60
CA ASP A 192 9.94 -4.44 -17.62
C ASP A 192 11.30 -4.34 -18.32
N GLU A 193 11.31 -4.65 -19.62
CA GLU A 193 12.37 -4.22 -20.52
C GLU A 193 12.18 -2.72 -20.84
N LEU A 194 12.54 -1.84 -19.90
CA LEU A 194 13.09 -0.53 -20.29
C LEU A 194 14.48 -0.79 -20.87
N VAL A 195 14.54 -1.33 -22.09
CA VAL A 195 15.78 -1.51 -22.85
C VAL A 195 16.44 -0.13 -22.95
N PRO A 196 17.62 0.09 -22.33
CA PRO A 196 18.42 1.23 -22.71
C PRO A 196 18.87 0.95 -24.13
N ALA A 197 18.40 1.76 -25.09
CA ALA A 197 18.91 1.72 -26.46
C ALA A 197 20.45 1.61 -26.42
N PRO A 198 21.07 0.75 -27.24
CA PRO A 198 22.51 0.52 -27.19
C PRO A 198 23.20 1.88 -27.24
N ARG A 199 24.00 2.17 -26.21
CA ARG A 199 24.77 3.42 -26.08
C ARG A 199 25.45 3.67 -27.43
N ALA A 200 24.92 4.63 -28.18
CA ALA A 200 25.61 5.15 -29.34
C ALA A 200 27.00 5.55 -28.83
N THR A 201 28.01 4.89 -29.34
CA THR A 201 29.40 5.17 -29.02
C THR A 201 29.61 6.64 -29.33
N ILE A 202 29.75 7.47 -28.29
CA ILE A 202 30.12 8.86 -28.45
C ILE A 202 31.51 8.82 -29.11
N ARG A 203 31.54 8.98 -30.43
CA ARG A 203 32.79 9.26 -31.14
C ARG A 203 33.31 10.56 -30.55
N ARG A 204 34.49 10.49 -29.93
CA ARG A 204 35.27 11.68 -29.61
C ARG A 204 35.40 12.47 -30.91
N VAL A 205 34.85 13.67 -30.92
CA VAL A 205 35.21 14.68 -31.90
C VAL A 205 36.55 15.21 -31.43
N ASP A 206 37.63 14.83 -32.11
CA ASP A 206 38.93 15.44 -31.92
C ASP A 206 38.81 16.92 -32.32
N GLY A 207 38.90 17.79 -31.32
CA GLY A 207 38.92 19.24 -31.52
C GLY A 207 40.26 19.69 -32.14
N PRO A 208 40.27 20.70 -33.02
CA PRO A 208 41.47 21.12 -33.72
C PRO A 208 42.43 21.89 -32.82
N GLN A 209 43.72 21.66 -33.08
CA GLN A 209 44.86 22.29 -32.42
C GLN A 209 44.86 23.82 -32.57
N SER A 210 45.20 24.51 -31.49
CA SER A 210 45.50 25.94 -31.41
C SER A 210 46.70 26.33 -32.26
N PRO A 211 46.79 27.61 -32.70
CA PRO A 211 48.08 28.27 -32.76
C PRO A 211 48.12 29.58 -31.96
N SER A 212 49.35 29.94 -31.62
CA SER A 212 49.81 30.89 -30.62
C SER A 212 49.98 32.35 -31.10
N ALA A 213 49.85 33.27 -30.12
CA ALA A 213 50.63 34.50 -29.86
C ALA A 213 50.51 35.77 -30.74
N GLY A 214 50.32 36.93 -30.07
CA GLY A 214 50.64 38.27 -30.61
C GLY A 214 50.01 39.52 -29.94
N ILE A 215 50.55 39.96 -28.79
CA ILE A 215 50.86 41.34 -28.31
C ILE A 215 49.88 42.56 -28.51
N VAL A 216 49.55 43.18 -27.35
CA VAL A 216 48.95 44.48 -26.86
C VAL A 216 49.20 45.82 -27.64
N PRO A 217 48.69 47.05 -27.26
CA PRO A 217 47.66 47.50 -26.27
C PRO A 217 46.74 48.70 -26.68
N GLY A 218 45.70 49.04 -25.87
CA GLY A 218 45.34 50.46 -25.59
C GLY A 218 43.86 50.91 -25.54
N VAL A 219 43.54 51.61 -24.44
CA VAL A 219 42.69 52.84 -24.33
C VAL A 219 41.17 52.73 -24.00
N SER A 220 40.89 53.06 -22.72
CA SER A 220 39.81 53.89 -22.12
C SER A 220 38.32 53.79 -22.51
N GLY A 221 37.44 53.76 -21.50
CA GLY A 221 36.08 54.29 -21.63
C GLY A 221 35.04 53.77 -20.61
N HIS A 222 34.99 54.37 -19.42
CA HIS A 222 33.72 54.56 -18.68
C HIS A 222 33.03 55.85 -19.21
N PRO A 223 31.71 56.14 -19.02
CA PRO A 223 30.94 55.85 -17.80
C PRO A 223 29.38 55.68 -17.94
N ARG A 224 28.71 55.57 -16.76
CA ARG A 224 27.33 55.97 -16.38
C ARG A 224 26.14 55.04 -16.74
N VAL A 225 25.30 54.54 -15.82
CA VAL A 225 24.46 55.08 -14.70
C VAL A 225 22.98 55.15 -15.10
N GLY A 226 22.10 54.61 -14.24
CA GLY A 226 20.63 54.75 -14.23
C GLY A 226 19.98 53.45 -13.74
N ASN A 227 19.65 53.18 -12.47
CA ASN A 227 18.93 53.89 -11.40
C ASN A 227 17.39 53.89 -11.54
N GLY A 228 16.69 53.34 -10.53
CA GLY A 228 15.22 53.34 -10.33
C GLY A 228 14.74 51.96 -9.82
N LYS A 229 14.55 51.67 -8.51
CA LYS A 229 13.54 52.16 -7.52
C LYS A 229 12.12 52.22 -8.09
N ALA A 230 11.02 51.93 -7.39
CA ALA A 230 10.66 51.37 -6.09
C ALA A 230 9.11 51.51 -5.99
N ALA A 231 8.51 50.88 -4.97
CA ALA A 231 7.15 51.11 -4.44
C ALA A 231 5.99 50.61 -5.34
N GLY A 232 4.88 50.08 -4.82
CA GLY A 232 4.16 50.17 -3.55
C GLY A 232 2.68 50.02 -3.99
N ASN A 233 1.74 49.36 -3.32
CA ASN A 233 1.15 49.56 -2.01
C ASN A 233 -0.08 48.63 -1.99
N GLY A 234 -0.39 47.95 -0.88
CA GLY A 234 -1.56 48.32 -0.06
C GLY A 234 -2.80 47.48 -0.46
N SER A 235 -3.71 47.06 0.42
CA SER A 235 -3.96 47.37 1.82
C SER A 235 -5.19 46.57 2.29
N GLY A 236 -5.18 46.10 3.55
CA GLY A 236 -6.35 45.89 4.42
C GLY A 236 -7.31 44.73 4.05
N VAL A 237 -8.07 44.10 4.95
CA VAL A 237 -8.47 44.37 6.34
C VAL A 237 -8.82 43.02 7.01
N ARG A 238 -8.71 43.01 8.35
CA ARG A 238 -8.86 41.94 9.35
C ARG A 238 -10.25 41.26 9.45
N PRO A 239 -10.34 40.11 10.16
CA PRO A 239 -11.57 39.33 10.36
C PRO A 239 -12.39 39.78 11.58
N GLU A 240 -13.69 39.48 11.57
CA GLU A 240 -14.54 39.48 12.78
C GLU A 240 -15.00 38.04 13.13
N PRO A 241 -15.20 37.73 14.43
CA PRO A 241 -15.73 36.45 14.92
C PRO A 241 -17.22 36.55 15.30
N VAL A 242 -17.73 35.54 16.05
CA VAL A 242 -19.04 35.45 16.77
C VAL A 242 -20.07 34.57 15.99
N ARG A 243 -20.62 33.43 16.46
CA ARG A 243 -20.79 32.80 17.80
C ARG A 243 -20.48 31.31 17.76
#